data_AF-A0A7V9ZNQ5-F1
#
_entry.id   AF-A0A7V9ZNQ5-F1
#
_cell.length_a   1.000
_cell.length_b   1.000
_cell.length_c   1.000
_cell.angle_alpha   90.00
_cell.angle_beta   90.00
_cell.angle_gamma   90.00
#
_symmetry.space_group_name_H-M   'P 1'
#
loop_
_entity.id
_entity.type
_entity.pdbx_description
1 polymer ?
#
loop_
_entity_poly.entity_id
_entity_poly.type
_entity_poly.pdbx_seq_one_letter_code
_entity_poly.pdbx_strand_id
1 'polypeptide(L)'
;MRMFKEFKEFIKRGNVVDLAVAVILAAAFGKIVATLVEGVIMPPIGLLLGGVDFTSLFYVLDKTKGAPVSLAEAKALGVPVIAYGQLINDVITFLIVAFVVFLIVRKVNHMKSKQGKGEVTTRDCPRCLSTIPLKATRCSECCVDLQAS
;
A
#
# COMPACT_ATOMS: atom_id res chain seq x y z
N MET A 1 -5.83 -37.16 7.50
CA MET A 1 -6.90 -36.36 6.84
C MET A 1 -7.68 -35.42 7.77
N ARG A 2 -7.55 -35.51 9.10
CA ARG A 2 -8.29 -34.66 10.06
C ARG A 2 -7.84 -33.18 10.01
N MET A 3 -6.52 -32.93 10.01
CA MET A 3 -5.95 -31.57 9.86
C MET A 3 -6.35 -30.87 8.55
N PHE A 4 -6.42 -31.57 7.42
CA PHE A 4 -6.79 -30.96 6.14
C PHE A 4 -8.26 -30.53 6.10
N LYS A 5 -9.15 -31.23 6.82
CA LYS A 5 -10.55 -30.82 6.98
C LYS A 5 -10.66 -29.61 7.91
N GLU A 6 -9.96 -29.62 9.04
CA GLU A 6 -9.90 -28.50 9.99
C GLU A 6 -9.30 -27.24 9.35
N PHE A 7 -8.26 -27.39 8.54
CA PHE A 7 -7.66 -26.30 7.77
C PHE A 7 -8.61 -25.76 6.69
N LYS A 8 -9.33 -26.63 5.99
CA LYS A 8 -10.35 -26.21 5.02
C LYS A 8 -11.52 -25.49 5.70
N GLU A 9 -11.94 -25.92 6.90
CA GLU A 9 -12.94 -25.22 7.71
C GLU A 9 -12.44 -23.88 8.25
N PHE A 10 -11.16 -23.78 8.60
CA PHE A 10 -10.53 -22.53 9.00
C PHE A 10 -10.47 -21.51 7.86
N ILE A 11 -10.05 -21.92 6.66
CA ILE A 11 -10.04 -21.07 5.46
C ILE A 11 -11.47 -20.68 5.05
N LYS A 12 -12.47 -21.55 5.23
CA LYS A 12 -13.87 -21.23 4.94
C LYS A 12 -14.46 -20.13 5.83
N ARG A 13 -13.76 -19.70 6.89
CA ARG A 13 -14.13 -18.47 7.60
C ARG A 13 -13.86 -17.29 6.67
N GLY A 14 -14.89 -16.84 5.93
CA GLY A 14 -14.78 -15.86 4.83
C GLY A 14 -13.93 -14.62 5.16
N ASN A 15 -14.02 -14.10 6.38
CA ASN A 15 -13.22 -12.97 6.86
C ASN A 15 -11.68 -13.20 6.77
N VAL A 16 -11.20 -14.44 6.90
CA VAL A 16 -9.76 -14.78 6.85
C VAL A 16 -9.24 -14.75 5.41
N VAL A 17 -10.04 -15.20 4.45
CA VAL A 17 -9.65 -15.22 3.03
C VAL A 17 -9.60 -13.82 2.47
N ASP A 18 -10.61 -12.99 2.75
CA ASP A 18 -10.65 -11.60 2.30
C ASP A 18 -9.49 -10.80 2.89
N LEU A 19 -9.17 -11.00 4.17
CA LEU A 19 -8.00 -10.39 4.80
C LEU A 19 -6.68 -10.88 4.21
N ALA A 20 -6.54 -12.19 3.95
CA ALA A 20 -5.34 -12.74 3.33
C ALA A 20 -5.11 -12.18 1.92
N VAL A 21 -6.16 -12.10 1.10
CA VAL A 21 -6.10 -11.51 -0.25
C VAL A 21 -5.73 -10.03 -0.16
N ALA A 22 -6.34 -9.27 0.75
CA ALA A 22 -6.01 -7.86 0.94
C ALA A 22 -4.54 -7.63 1.31
N VAL A 23 -3.98 -8.43 2.23
CA VAL A 23 -2.57 -8.31 2.64
C VAL A 23 -1.61 -8.68 1.50
N ILE A 24 -1.89 -9.75 0.77
CA ILE A 24 -1.05 -10.18 -0.37
C ILE A 24 -1.05 -9.12 -1.47
N LEU A 25 -2.23 -8.58 -1.80
CA LEU A 25 -2.35 -7.51 -2.79
C LEU A 25 -1.65 -6.23 -2.33
N ALA A 26 -1.77 -5.86 -1.05
CA ALA A 26 -1.07 -4.70 -0.49
C ALA A 26 0.46 -4.86 -0.57
N ALA A 27 0.98 -6.03 -0.21
CA ALA A 27 2.41 -6.32 -0.28
C ALA A 27 2.94 -6.32 -1.73
N ALA A 28 2.19 -6.90 -2.67
CA ALA A 28 2.54 -6.90 -4.08
C ALA A 28 2.50 -5.49 -4.69
N PHE A 29 1.47 -4.71 -4.36
CA PHE A 29 1.34 -3.33 -4.82
C PHE A 29 2.49 -2.45 -4.32
N GLY A 30 2.89 -2.60 -3.05
CA GLY A 30 4.05 -1.90 -2.49
C GLY A 30 5.33 -2.12 -3.31
N LYS A 31 5.60 -3.37 -3.72
CA LYS A 31 6.74 -3.70 -4.59
C LYS A 31 6.66 -3.02 -5.96
N ILE A 32 5.48 -2.99 -6.58
CA ILE A 32 5.30 -2.34 -7.89
C ILE A 32 5.57 -0.83 -7.80
N VAL A 33 5.11 -0.18 -6.73
CA VAL A 33 5.39 1.24 -6.53
C VAL A 33 6.87 1.47 -6.24
N ALA A 34 7.51 0.63 -5.43
CA ALA A 34 8.95 0.72 -5.15
C ALA A 34 9.77 0.59 -6.44
N THR A 35 9.51 -0.42 -7.28
CA THR A 35 10.25 -0.60 -8.55
C THR A 35 10.00 0.53 -9.55
N LEU A 36 8.80 1.13 -9.56
CA LEU A 36 8.52 2.31 -10.36
C LEU A 36 9.34 3.52 -9.88
N VAL A 37 9.43 3.72 -8.56
CA VAL A 37 10.18 4.86 -8.00
C VAL A 37 11.68 4.66 -8.21
N GLU A 38 12.22 3.53 -7.80
CA GLU A 38 13.65 3.20 -7.90
C GLU A 38 14.12 3.07 -9.35
N GLY A 39 13.31 2.46 -10.22
CA GLY A 39 13.69 2.17 -11.59
C GLY A 39 13.41 3.29 -12.60
N VAL A 40 12.38 4.11 -12.37
CA VAL A 40 11.92 5.10 -13.37
C VAL A 40 12.03 6.53 -12.88
N ILE A 41 11.74 6.79 -11.60
CA ILE A 41 11.70 8.16 -11.06
C ILE A 41 13.06 8.59 -10.52
N MET A 42 13.77 7.69 -9.83
CA MET A 42 15.08 7.97 -9.25
C MET A 42 16.18 8.27 -10.28
N PRO A 43 16.32 7.58 -11.43
CA PRO A 43 17.42 7.88 -12.35
C PRO A 43 17.37 9.30 -12.94
N PRO A 44 16.22 9.83 -13.40
CA PRO A 44 16.11 11.23 -13.83
C PRO A 44 16.35 12.24 -12.71
N ILE A 45 15.85 11.96 -11.50
CA ILE A 45 16.08 12.82 -10.33
C ILE A 45 17.56 12.81 -9.92
N GLY A 46 18.19 11.64 -9.93
CA GLY A 46 19.61 11.46 -9.65
C GLY A 46 20.46 12.22 -10.65
N LEU A 47 20.10 12.20 -11.94
CA LEU A 47 20.78 12.98 -12.98
C LEU A 47 20.58 14.50 -12.78
N LEU A 48 19.37 14.94 -12.43
CA LEU A 48 19.04 16.35 -12.17
C LEU A 48 19.72 16.92 -10.92
N LEU A 49 19.85 16.12 -9.87
CA LEU A 49 20.48 16.52 -8.61
C LEU A 49 22.01 16.34 -8.63
N GLY A 50 22.60 15.87 -9.73
CA GLY A 50 24.05 15.78 -9.91
C GLY A 50 24.70 14.49 -9.40
N GLY A 51 24.00 13.36 -9.45
CA GLY A 51 24.53 12.05 -9.05
C GLY A 51 24.52 11.82 -7.54
N VAL A 52 23.47 12.27 -6.86
CA VAL A 52 23.38 12.21 -5.39
C VAL A 52 23.07 10.80 -4.90
N ASP A 53 24.08 9.92 -4.98
CA ASP A 53 24.07 8.61 -4.33
C ASP A 53 24.55 8.76 -2.88
N PHE A 54 23.61 9.11 -2.00
CA PHE A 54 23.85 9.11 -0.55
C PHE A 54 24.27 7.73 -0.05
N THR A 55 23.98 6.67 -0.80
CA THR A 55 24.43 5.28 -0.59
C THR A 55 25.95 5.18 -0.33
N SER A 56 26.75 6.09 -0.88
CA SER A 56 28.20 6.14 -0.68
C SER A 56 28.65 6.77 0.65
N LEU A 57 27.75 7.41 1.40
CA LEU A 57 28.07 8.00 2.70
C LEU A 57 27.93 6.94 3.81
N PHE A 58 29.07 6.42 4.24
CA PHE A 58 29.17 5.51 5.37
C PHE A 58 30.33 5.90 6.29
N TYR A 59 30.11 5.73 7.59
CA TYR A 59 31.14 5.93 8.60
C TYR A 59 31.68 4.57 9.03
N VAL A 60 32.98 4.36 8.82
CA VAL A 60 33.67 3.12 9.23
C VAL A 60 34.02 3.22 10.71
N LEU A 61 33.49 2.32 11.53
CA LEU A 61 33.70 2.32 12.98
C LEU A 61 35.03 1.67 13.36
N ASP A 62 35.54 0.77 12.53
CA ASP A 62 36.81 0.08 12.77
C ASP A 62 37.78 0.32 11.60
N LYS A 63 38.80 1.15 11.84
CA LYS A 63 39.82 1.52 10.85
C LYS A 63 41.00 0.53 10.80
N THR A 64 40.98 -0.53 11.61
CA THR A 64 42.12 -1.44 11.77
C THR A 64 42.27 -2.48 10.64
N LYS A 65 41.23 -2.68 9.81
CA LYS A 65 41.21 -3.72 8.75
C LYS A 65 41.21 -3.17 7.31
N GLY A 66 41.66 -1.93 7.14
CA GLY A 66 41.70 -1.23 5.84
C GLY A 66 40.53 -0.27 5.67
N ALA A 67 40.71 0.73 4.79
CA ALA A 67 39.70 1.72 4.46
C ALA A 67 38.93 1.26 3.21
N PRO A 68 37.76 0.59 3.34
CA PRO A 68 36.98 0.17 2.19
C PRO A 68 36.46 1.39 1.41
N VAL A 69 36.53 1.33 0.08
CA VAL A 69 36.11 2.41 -0.82
C VAL A 69 34.59 2.32 -1.11
N SER A 70 33.96 1.18 -0.78
CA SER A 70 32.52 0.97 -0.99
C SER A 70 31.84 0.18 0.15
N LEU A 71 30.52 0.39 0.32
CA LEU A 71 29.68 -0.37 1.26
C LEU A 71 29.68 -1.88 1.00
N ALA A 72 29.87 -2.30 -0.26
CA ALA A 72 29.92 -3.71 -0.64
C ALA A 72 31.19 -4.39 -0.12
N GLU A 73 32.33 -3.70 -0.18
CA GLU A 73 33.61 -4.18 0.35
C GLU A 73 33.62 -4.16 1.89
N ALA A 74 33.03 -3.14 2.52
CA ALA A 74 32.92 -3.08 3.97
C ALA A 74 32.08 -4.24 4.55
N LYS A 75 30.97 -4.60 3.88
CA LYS A 75 30.15 -5.76 4.23
C LYS A 75 30.89 -7.08 3.99
N ALA A 76 31.67 -7.19 2.91
CA ALA A 76 32.46 -8.38 2.59
C ALA A 76 33.62 -8.61 3.57
N LEU A 77 34.25 -7.53 4.05
CA LEU A 77 35.34 -7.59 5.04
C LEU A 77 34.85 -7.72 6.49
N GLY A 78 33.53 -7.73 6.71
CA GLY A 78 32.92 -7.84 8.04
C GLY A 78 33.23 -6.66 8.96
N VAL A 79 33.56 -5.49 8.38
CA VAL A 79 33.86 -4.28 9.14
C VAL A 79 32.53 -3.61 9.49
N PRO A 80 32.23 -3.38 10.79
CA PRO A 80 31.02 -2.66 11.17
C PRO A 80 31.08 -1.22 10.64
N VAL A 81 30.11 -0.87 9.79
CA VAL A 81 29.93 0.45 9.20
C VAL A 81 28.56 1.00 9.55
N ILE A 82 28.48 2.28 9.90
CA ILE A 82 27.22 3.02 9.98
C ILE A 82 26.95 3.62 8.59
N ALA A 83 26.07 2.97 7.84
CA ALA A 83 25.64 3.41 6.50
C ALA A 83 24.49 4.42 6.60
N TYR A 84 24.74 5.59 7.21
CA TYR A 84 23.71 6.64 7.36
C TYR A 84 23.21 7.15 6.00
N GLY A 85 24.03 7.03 4.96
CA GLY A 85 23.68 7.29 3.59
C GLY A 85 22.52 6.44 3.03
N GLN A 86 22.48 5.15 3.37
CA GLN A 86 21.38 4.26 2.98
C GLN A 86 20.08 4.69 3.65
N LEU A 87 20.13 5.06 4.94
CA LEU A 87 18.95 5.52 5.67
C LEU A 87 18.33 6.77 5.02
N ILE A 88 19.17 7.74 4.62
CA ILE A 88 18.70 8.95 3.94
C ILE A 88 18.07 8.60 2.58
N ASN A 89 18.67 7.67 1.83
CA ASN A 89 18.12 7.20 0.56
C ASN A 89 16.74 6.52 0.76
N ASP A 90 16.62 5.63 1.74
CA ASP A 90 15.37 4.95 2.06
C ASP A 90 14.27 5.94 2.48
N VAL A 91 14.61 6.99 3.25
CA VAL A 91 13.68 8.06 3.63
C VAL A 91 13.22 8.87 2.42
N ILE A 92 14.14 9.25 1.53
CA ILE A 92 13.80 9.99 0.29
C ILE A 92 12.89 9.14 -0.59
N THR A 93 13.23 7.86 -0.78
CA THR A 93 12.44 6.91 -1.55
C THR A 93 11.04 6.75 -0.95
N PHE A 94 10.93 6.61 0.37
CA PHE A 94 9.65 6.55 1.07
C PHE A 94 8.80 7.81 0.84
N LEU A 95 9.40 9.01 0.91
CA LEU A 95 8.69 10.26 0.65
C LEU A 95 8.19 10.35 -0.80
N ILE A 96 9.00 9.91 -1.77
CA ILE A 96 8.59 9.89 -3.19
C ILE A 96 7.46 8.89 -3.41
N VAL A 97 7.57 7.66 -2.87
CA VAL A 97 6.51 6.63 -2.93
C VAL A 97 5.21 7.17 -2.33
N ALA A 98 5.27 7.77 -1.14
CA ALA A 98 4.11 8.35 -0.47
C ALA A 98 3.47 9.46 -1.31
N PHE A 99 4.29 10.32 -1.93
CA PHE A 99 3.82 11.38 -2.82
C PHE A 99 3.13 10.84 -4.08
N VAL A 100 3.69 9.81 -4.73
CA VAL A 100 3.09 9.18 -5.90
C VAL A 100 1.75 8.51 -5.55
N VAL A 101 1.69 7.75 -4.44
CA VAL A 101 0.44 7.15 -3.96
C VAL A 101 -0.59 8.23 -3.65
N PHE A 102 -0.20 9.32 -3.01
CA PHE A 102 -1.08 10.45 -2.76
C PHE A 102 -1.64 11.05 -4.05
N LEU A 103 -0.82 11.23 -5.10
CA LEU A 103 -1.29 11.72 -6.40
C LEU A 103 -2.31 10.77 -7.04
N ILE A 104 -2.09 9.45 -6.97
CA ILE A 104 -3.02 8.45 -7.49
C ILE A 104 -4.36 8.53 -6.73
N VAL A 105 -4.31 8.51 -5.39
CA VAL A 105 -5.53 8.60 -4.55
C VAL A 105 -6.25 9.91 -4.80
N ARG A 106 -5.53 11.03 -4.92
CA ARG A 106 -6.11 12.34 -5.24
C ARG A 106 -6.80 12.30 -6.61
N LYS A 107 -6.19 11.69 -7.63
CA LYS A 107 -6.79 11.56 -8.96
C LYS A 107 -8.05 10.71 -8.94
N VAL A 108 -8.02 9.58 -8.23
CA VAL A 108 -9.19 8.70 -8.04
C VAL A 108 -10.29 9.42 -7.28
N ASN A 109 -9.97 10.12 -6.18
CA ASN A 109 -10.94 10.90 -5.41
C ASN A 109 -11.52 12.06 -6.23
N HIS A 110 -10.72 12.72 -7.06
CA HIS A 110 -11.19 13.76 -7.95
C HIS A 110 -12.13 13.20 -9.04
N MET A 111 -11.87 12.01 -9.56
CA MET A 111 -12.77 11.32 -10.51
C MET A 111 -14.06 10.82 -9.84
N LYS A 112 -13.97 10.25 -8.63
CA LYS A 112 -15.12 9.86 -7.78
C LYS A 112 -15.90 11.05 -7.22
N SER A 113 -15.33 12.25 -7.23
CA SER A 113 -16.08 13.47 -6.94
C SER A 113 -16.93 13.92 -8.13
N LYS A 114 -16.58 13.53 -9.37
CA LYS A 114 -17.36 13.78 -10.58
C LYS A 114 -18.38 12.66 -10.87
N GLN A 115 -18.09 11.43 -10.45
CA GLN A 115 -19.04 10.32 -10.41
C GLN A 115 -19.54 10.20 -8.99
N GLY A 116 -20.63 10.90 -8.66
CA GLY A 116 -21.17 11.06 -7.30
C GLY A 116 -20.96 9.83 -6.41
N LYS A 117 -20.45 10.08 -5.19
CA LYS A 117 -20.32 9.15 -4.04
C LYS A 117 -20.87 7.78 -4.36
N GLY A 118 -20.00 6.78 -4.53
CA GLY A 118 -20.36 5.39 -4.82
C GLY A 118 -21.74 5.08 -4.26
N GLU A 119 -22.70 5.04 -5.19
CA GLU A 119 -24.12 5.16 -4.90
C GLU A 119 -24.42 4.16 -3.79
N VAL A 120 -24.81 4.64 -2.61
CA VAL A 120 -25.38 3.77 -1.58
C VAL A 120 -26.66 3.26 -2.23
N THR A 121 -26.61 2.17 -2.99
CA THR A 121 -27.75 1.72 -3.81
C THR A 121 -28.90 1.23 -2.95
N THR A 122 -28.65 1.07 -1.65
CA THR A 122 -29.57 0.50 -0.67
C THR A 122 -29.71 1.35 0.59
N ARG A 123 -30.95 1.59 1.02
CA ARG A 123 -31.31 2.16 2.34
C ARG A 123 -31.98 1.10 3.20
N ASP A 124 -32.03 1.29 4.51
CA ASP A 124 -32.83 0.43 5.38
C ASP A 124 -34.28 0.92 5.45
N CYS A 125 -35.22 -0.01 5.44
CA CYS A 125 -36.64 0.31 5.59
C CYS A 125 -36.94 0.83 7.01
N PRO A 126 -37.63 1.97 7.18
CA PRO A 126 -37.95 2.52 8.51
C PRO A 126 -38.84 1.64 9.39
N ARG A 127 -39.56 0.68 8.78
CA ARG A 127 -40.55 -0.16 9.48
C ARG A 127 -40.03 -1.55 9.82
N CYS A 128 -39.41 -2.22 8.87
CA CYS A 128 -38.96 -3.61 9.00
C CYS A 128 -37.44 -3.78 9.00
N LEU A 129 -36.66 -2.69 8.87
CA LEU A 129 -35.19 -2.70 8.90
C LEU A 129 -34.53 -3.60 7.85
N SER A 130 -35.27 -4.01 6.82
CA SER A 130 -34.71 -4.74 5.69
C SER A 130 -34.01 -3.78 4.72
N THR A 131 -32.96 -4.27 4.08
CA THR A 131 -32.16 -3.52 3.12
C THR A 131 -32.89 -3.46 1.77
N ILE A 132 -33.23 -2.26 1.31
CA ILE A 132 -34.05 -2.00 0.12
C ILE A 132 -33.34 -1.03 -0.84
N PRO A 133 -33.58 -1.10 -2.16
CA PRO A 133 -32.96 -0.15 -3.09
C PRO A 133 -33.45 1.28 -2.86
N LEU A 134 -32.59 2.29 -3.04
CA LEU A 134 -32.93 3.71 -2.81
C LEU A 134 -34.17 4.18 -3.56
N LYS A 135 -34.34 3.69 -4.79
CA LYS A 135 -35.46 4.05 -5.68
C LYS A 135 -36.74 3.24 -5.41
N ALA A 136 -36.74 2.34 -4.42
CA ALA A 136 -37.94 1.57 -4.07
C ALA A 136 -39.02 2.49 -3.50
N THR A 137 -40.16 2.54 -4.18
CA THR A 137 -41.39 3.18 -3.72
C THR A 137 -42.19 2.31 -2.75
N ARG A 138 -41.92 1.00 -2.72
CA ARG A 138 -42.58 0.03 -1.84
C ARG A 138 -41.60 -1.02 -1.35
N CYS A 139 -41.70 -1.39 -0.07
CA CYS A 139 -40.87 -2.45 0.51
C CYS A 139 -41.36 -3.85 0.09
N SER A 140 -40.45 -4.75 -0.29
CA SER A 140 -40.77 -6.15 -0.64
C SER A 140 -41.22 -7.00 0.55
N GLU A 141 -40.67 -6.72 1.74
CA GLU A 141 -40.86 -7.55 2.93
C GLU A 141 -42.12 -7.16 3.70
N CYS A 142 -42.30 -5.86 3.93
CA CYS A 142 -43.41 -5.34 4.75
C CYS A 142 -44.50 -4.63 3.93
N CYS A 143 -44.38 -4.57 2.60
CA CYS A 143 -45.37 -3.99 1.69
C CYS A 143 -45.74 -2.52 1.94
N VAL A 144 -45.05 -1.81 2.85
CA VAL A 144 -45.27 -0.39 3.17
C VAL A 144 -44.77 0.48 2.02
N ASP A 145 -45.54 1.52 1.69
CA ASP A 145 -45.14 2.57 0.76
C ASP A 145 -44.12 3.50 1.42
N LEU A 146 -43.01 3.68 0.73
CA LEU A 146 -41.85 4.46 1.16
C LEU A 146 -41.84 5.76 0.37
N GLN A 147 -42.85 6.59 0.60
CA GLN A 147 -42.94 7.89 -0.07
C GLN A 147 -41.66 8.69 0.19
N ALA A 148 -41.04 9.18 -0.89
CA ALA A 148 -39.83 9.96 -0.84
C ALA A 148 -40.12 11.32 -0.19
N SER A 149 -39.58 11.53 1.01
CA SER A 149 -39.35 12.86 1.61
C SER A 149 -37.90 13.23 1.48
#